data_AF-A0AAW1KM98-F1
#
_entry.id   AF-A0AAW1KM98-F1
#
_cell.length_a   1.000
_cell.length_b   1.000
_cell.length_c   1.000
_cell.angle_alpha   90.00
_cell.angle_beta   90.00
_cell.angle_gamma   90.00
#
_symmetry.space_group_name_H-M   'P 1'
#
loop_
_entity.id
_entity.type
_entity.pdbx_description
1 polymer ?
#
loop_
_entity_poly.entity_id
_entity_poly.type
_entity_poly.pdbx_seq_one_letter_code
_entity_poly.pdbx_strand_id
1 'polypeptide(L)'
;MAPTRINEDEFNNNDEDKHLFPYDIKRIDPEINDELLKDFTGERSYFVQVGPKKYFFPSNYEHEADKFYNFEVRSDDIWIVTFPRSGTTWTQEMVWLIANDLDFETAKAINLNKRCPFLEFSTFVHPDLKSEFLEENIDCPIRYKIVEESRFKVGISRRKYRLSNTI
;
A
#
# COMPACT_ATOMS: atom_id res chain seq x y z
N MET A 1 -38.85 1.26 16.91
CA MET A 1 -37.91 2.27 16.35
C MET A 1 -37.24 1.61 15.17
N ALA A 2 -37.59 2.00 13.94
CA ALA A 2 -36.97 1.43 12.74
C ALA A 2 -35.54 1.98 12.61
N PRO A 3 -34.56 1.17 12.18
CA PRO A 3 -33.22 1.68 11.90
C PRO A 3 -33.30 2.62 10.69
N THR A 4 -32.84 3.84 10.87
CA THR A 4 -32.70 4.85 9.83
C THR A 4 -31.83 4.27 8.71
N ARG A 5 -32.40 4.10 7.51
CA ARG A 5 -31.63 3.82 6.30
C ARG A 5 -30.73 5.03 6.06
N ILE A 6 -29.44 4.83 6.21
CA ILE A 6 -28.40 5.73 5.70
C ILE A 6 -28.50 5.68 4.18
N ASN A 7 -28.69 6.84 3.54
CA ASN A 7 -28.78 6.95 2.09
C ASN A 7 -27.47 6.50 1.45
N GLU A 8 -27.55 5.57 0.50
CA GLU A 8 -26.40 5.01 -0.23
C GLU A 8 -25.76 6.01 -1.21
N ASP A 9 -26.31 7.23 -1.31
CA ASP A 9 -25.93 8.26 -2.28
C ASP A 9 -24.83 9.24 -1.80
N GLU A 10 -24.33 9.13 -0.56
CA GLU A 10 -23.26 10.01 -0.04
C GLU A 10 -21.82 9.61 -0.44
N PHE A 11 -21.63 8.51 -1.19
CA PHE A 11 -20.31 8.02 -1.59
C PHE A 11 -20.06 8.11 -3.11
N ASN A 12 -20.59 9.14 -3.76
CA ASN A 12 -20.34 9.35 -5.19
C ASN A 12 -19.36 10.51 -5.42
N ASN A 13 -18.06 10.26 -5.23
CA ASN A 13 -17.00 11.18 -5.65
C ASN A 13 -16.73 10.96 -7.14
N ASN A 14 -17.47 11.71 -7.97
CA ASN A 14 -17.18 11.83 -9.39
C ASN A 14 -15.81 12.53 -9.60
N ASP A 15 -15.14 12.17 -10.69
CA ASP A 15 -13.76 12.51 -11.13
C ASP A 15 -13.34 14.00 -11.19
N GLU A 16 -14.10 14.96 -10.65
CA GLU A 16 -13.83 16.41 -10.80
C GLU A 16 -13.17 17.11 -9.58
N ASP A 17 -13.15 16.52 -8.39
CA ASP A 17 -12.59 17.17 -7.18
C ASP A 17 -11.34 16.46 -6.64
N LYS A 18 -10.20 16.56 -7.35
CA LYS A 18 -8.91 16.23 -6.73
C LYS A 18 -8.57 17.28 -5.68
N HIS A 19 -8.61 16.88 -4.42
CA HIS A 19 -8.23 17.73 -3.31
C HIS A 19 -6.71 17.93 -3.29
N LEU A 20 -6.29 19.17 -3.02
CA LEU A 20 -4.89 19.49 -2.77
C LEU A 20 -4.43 18.79 -1.49
N PHE A 21 -3.27 18.13 -1.52
CA PHE A 21 -2.68 17.56 -0.32
C PHE A 21 -2.40 18.67 0.71
N PRO A 22 -2.99 18.61 1.91
CA PRO A 22 -3.05 19.78 2.80
C PRO A 22 -1.82 19.92 3.71
N TYR A 23 -0.81 19.05 3.59
CA TYR A 23 0.31 18.98 4.52
C TYR A 23 1.64 19.33 3.86
N ASP A 24 2.43 20.15 4.57
CA ASP A 24 3.83 20.38 4.21
C ASP A 24 4.65 19.09 4.32
N ILE A 25 5.51 18.87 3.33
CA ILE A 25 6.53 17.82 3.33
C ILE A 25 7.89 18.50 3.41
N LYS A 26 8.65 18.21 4.46
CA LYS A 26 9.96 18.83 4.72
C LYS A 26 11.02 17.75 4.76
N ARG A 27 12.10 17.94 4.00
CA ARG A 27 13.27 17.07 4.08
C ARG A 27 13.91 17.16 5.45
N ILE A 28 14.44 16.04 5.93
CA ILE A 28 15.23 15.97 7.15
C ILE A 28 16.51 16.80 6.98
N ASP A 29 17.02 17.36 8.07
CA ASP A 29 18.30 18.07 8.10
C ASP A 29 19.42 17.19 7.52
N PRO A 30 20.33 17.72 6.69
CA PRO A 30 21.36 16.92 6.02
C PRO A 30 22.23 16.09 6.97
N GLU A 31 22.62 16.62 8.14
CA GLU A 31 23.50 15.90 9.07
C GLU A 31 22.77 14.68 9.66
N ILE A 32 21.51 14.87 10.06
CA ILE A 32 20.65 13.80 10.57
C ILE A 32 20.35 12.78 9.46
N ASN A 33 20.11 13.25 8.23
CA ASN A 33 19.85 12.39 7.08
C ASN A 33 21.03 11.45 6.81
N ASP A 34 22.26 11.98 6.86
CA ASP A 34 23.48 11.20 6.67
C ASP A 34 23.68 10.16 7.77
N GLU A 35 23.25 10.44 8.99
CA GLU A 35 23.20 9.43 10.07
C GLU A 35 22.17 8.34 9.78
N LEU A 36 20.94 8.72 9.39
CA LEU A 36 19.87 7.78 9.10
C LEU A 36 20.22 6.84 7.94
N LEU A 37 20.87 7.32 6.89
CA LEU A 37 21.26 6.49 5.75
C LEU A 37 22.29 5.41 6.10
N LYS A 38 23.02 5.53 7.22
CA LYS A 38 23.92 4.48 7.72
C LYS A 38 23.15 3.28 8.27
N ASP A 39 22.01 3.54 8.92
CA ASP A 39 21.18 2.52 9.57
C ASP A 39 20.09 1.98 8.63
N PHE A 40 19.52 2.84 7.79
CA PHE A 40 18.39 2.53 6.90
C PHE A 40 18.85 2.34 5.46
N THR A 41 19.58 1.25 5.22
CA THR A 41 20.17 0.88 3.92
C THR A 41 19.16 0.46 2.85
N GLY A 42 17.88 0.77 2.99
CA GLY A 42 16.86 0.57 1.95
C GLY A 42 16.56 1.84 1.14
N GLU A 43 16.67 3.00 1.79
CA GLU A 43 16.62 4.32 1.15
C GLU A 43 18.02 4.65 0.63
N ARG A 44 18.12 5.43 -0.46
CA ARG A 44 19.40 5.86 -1.06
C ARG A 44 19.50 7.36 -1.25
N SER A 45 18.39 8.08 -1.07
CA SER A 45 18.28 9.51 -1.27
C SER A 45 18.22 10.26 0.06
N TYR A 46 17.04 10.41 0.65
CA TYR A 46 16.84 11.14 1.90
C TYR A 46 15.49 10.77 2.53
N PHE A 47 15.25 11.28 3.73
CA PHE A 47 13.97 11.15 4.43
C PHE A 47 13.21 12.48 4.51
N VAL A 48 11.91 12.38 4.73
CA VAL A 48 10.99 13.53 4.86
C VAL A 48 10.13 13.42 6.13
N GLN A 49 9.72 14.59 6.64
CA GLN A 49 8.70 14.76 7.67
C GLN A 49 7.45 15.41 7.08
N VAL A 50 6.30 14.83 7.39
CA VAL A 50 5.00 15.23 6.85
C VAL A 50 4.10 15.80 7.93
N GLY A 51 3.59 17.01 7.68
CA GLY A 51 2.59 17.68 8.51
C GLY A 51 3.08 18.07 9.90
N PRO A 52 2.18 18.62 10.74
CA PRO A 52 2.54 19.19 12.04
C PRO A 52 3.02 18.13 13.05
N LYS A 53 2.60 16.86 12.87
CA LYS A 53 3.03 15.73 13.70
C LYS A 53 4.38 15.14 13.27
N LYS A 54 4.95 15.62 12.16
CA LYS A 54 6.27 15.20 11.66
C LYS A 54 6.35 13.69 11.41
N TYR A 55 5.34 13.12 10.74
CA TYR A 55 5.40 11.70 10.35
C TYR A 55 6.58 11.48 9.40
N PHE A 56 7.36 10.43 9.66
CA PHE A 56 8.64 10.17 9.00
C PHE A 56 8.48 9.16 7.86
N PHE A 57 8.95 9.50 6.66
CA PHE A 57 8.86 8.67 5.47
C PHE A 57 10.13 8.72 4.61
N PRO A 58 10.38 7.71 3.77
CA PRO A 58 11.38 7.77 2.71
C PRO A 58 11.05 8.87 1.68
N SER A 59 12.04 9.28 0.91
CA SER A 59 11.97 10.36 -0.07
C SER A 59 10.79 10.22 -1.02
N ASN A 60 10.54 9.00 -1.52
CA ASN A 60 9.54 8.76 -2.55
C ASN A 60 8.09 9.09 -2.12
N TYR A 61 7.82 9.20 -0.82
CA TYR A 61 6.51 9.66 -0.33
C TYR A 61 6.16 11.06 -0.85
N GLU A 62 7.15 11.95 -1.03
CA GLU A 62 6.90 13.32 -1.52
C GLU A 62 6.31 13.35 -2.93
N HIS A 63 6.50 12.29 -3.72
CA HIS A 63 5.98 12.15 -5.08
C HIS A 63 4.66 11.38 -5.16
N GLU A 64 4.25 10.73 -4.06
CA GLU A 64 3.06 9.86 -4.03
C GLU A 64 1.98 10.35 -3.06
N ALA A 65 2.29 11.30 -2.18
CA ALA A 65 1.37 11.86 -1.19
C ALA A 65 0.01 12.26 -1.78
N ASP A 66 0.01 13.01 -2.89
CA ASP A 66 -1.22 13.42 -3.60
C ASP A 66 -2.06 12.23 -4.08
N LYS A 67 -1.41 11.15 -4.52
CA LYS A 67 -2.09 9.95 -5.01
C LYS A 67 -2.77 9.19 -3.89
N PHE A 68 -2.13 9.10 -2.72
CA PHE A 68 -2.73 8.46 -1.55
C PHE A 68 -3.88 9.29 -0.99
N TYR A 69 -3.71 10.62 -0.96
CA TYR A 69 -4.73 11.52 -0.44
C TYR A 69 -5.99 11.51 -1.28
N ASN A 70 -5.83 11.39 -2.61
CA ASN A 70 -6.93 11.31 -3.57
C ASN A 70 -7.21 9.87 -4.02
N PHE A 71 -6.84 8.87 -3.23
CA PHE A 71 -7.12 7.48 -3.59
C PHE A 71 -8.64 7.23 -3.61
N GLU A 72 -9.17 6.77 -4.74
CA GLU A 72 -10.57 6.41 -4.90
C GLU A 72 -10.92 5.17 -4.08
N VAL A 73 -11.64 5.38 -2.99
CA VAL A 73 -12.16 4.31 -2.14
C VAL A 73 -13.48 3.76 -2.66
N ARG A 74 -13.74 2.48 -2.42
CA ARG A 74 -15.05 1.84 -2.67
C ARG A 74 -15.77 1.55 -1.37
N SER A 75 -17.09 1.46 -1.44
CA SER A 75 -17.93 1.12 -0.30
C SER A 75 -17.66 -0.29 0.25
N ASP A 76 -17.08 -1.19 -0.54
CA ASP A 76 -16.73 -2.56 -0.17
C ASP A 76 -15.23 -2.77 0.14
N ASP A 77 -14.44 -1.71 0.20
CA ASP A 77 -13.02 -1.83 0.57
C ASP A 77 -12.86 -2.15 2.07
N ILE A 78 -11.97 -3.09 2.37
CA ILE A 78 -11.56 -3.44 3.73
C ILE A 78 -10.13 -2.96 3.97
N TRP A 79 -9.96 -2.11 4.97
CA TRP A 79 -8.67 -1.50 5.31
C TRP A 79 -8.09 -2.12 6.58
N ILE A 80 -6.82 -2.52 6.51
CA ILE A 80 -6.05 -2.97 7.68
C ILE A 80 -5.02 -1.90 7.97
N VAL A 81 -5.30 -1.08 8.98
CA VAL A 81 -4.49 0.09 9.33
C VAL A 81 -3.76 -0.21 10.64
N THR A 82 -2.44 -0.30 10.57
CA THR A 82 -1.59 -0.66 11.71
C THR A 82 -0.29 0.11 11.68
N PHE A 83 0.34 0.31 12.84
CA PHE A 83 1.78 0.61 12.86
C PHE A 83 2.58 -0.65 12.46
N PRO A 84 3.72 -0.52 11.76
CA PRO A 84 4.50 -1.68 11.36
C PRO A 84 4.86 -2.58 12.54
N ARG A 85 4.85 -3.91 12.30
CA ARG A 85 5.16 -4.95 13.29
C ARG A 85 4.13 -5.13 14.43
N SER A 86 2.94 -4.55 14.31
CA SER A 86 1.85 -4.71 15.30
C SER A 86 0.84 -5.83 14.98
N GLY A 87 1.22 -6.86 14.21
CA GLY A 87 0.34 -7.99 13.89
C GLY A 87 -0.43 -7.89 12.56
N THR A 88 0.03 -7.04 11.63
CA THR A 88 -0.59 -6.80 10.32
C THR A 88 -0.81 -8.10 9.54
N THR A 89 0.20 -8.97 9.45
CA THR A 89 0.14 -10.24 8.69
C THR A 89 -0.95 -11.19 9.21
N TRP A 90 -1.04 -11.35 10.53
CA TRP A 90 -2.08 -12.18 11.14
C TRP A 90 -3.48 -11.62 10.87
N THR A 91 -3.62 -10.30 11.00
CA THR A 91 -4.87 -9.60 10.73
C THR A 91 -5.28 -9.75 9.27
N GLN A 92 -4.35 -9.60 8.33
CA GLN A 92 -4.58 -9.78 6.89
C GLN A 92 -5.11 -11.18 6.58
N GLU A 93 -4.49 -12.23 7.13
CA GLU A 93 -4.97 -13.61 6.90
C GLU A 93 -6.36 -13.86 7.49
N MET A 94 -6.59 -13.46 8.74
CA MET A 94 -7.88 -13.66 9.40
C MET A 94 -9.01 -12.92 8.69
N VAL A 95 -8.80 -11.64 8.37
CA VAL A 95 -9.79 -10.80 7.67
C VAL A 95 -10.05 -11.35 6.28
N TRP A 96 -9.01 -11.74 5.54
CA TRP A 96 -9.19 -12.29 4.18
C TRP A 96 -9.99 -13.60 4.21
N LEU A 97 -9.70 -14.52 5.13
CA LEU A 97 -10.46 -15.78 5.26
C LEU A 97 -11.91 -15.52 5.65
N ILE A 98 -12.17 -14.65 6.63
CA ILE A 98 -13.55 -14.32 7.06
C ILE A 98 -14.33 -13.69 5.89
N ALA A 99 -13.71 -12.79 5.13
CA ALA A 99 -14.35 -12.13 3.99
C ALA A 99 -14.56 -13.05 2.77
N ASN A 100 -13.89 -14.21 2.73
CA ASN A 100 -13.94 -15.18 1.63
C ASN A 100 -14.40 -16.55 2.12
N ASP A 101 -15.39 -16.59 3.03
CA ASP A 101 -16.10 -17.82 3.45
C ASP A 101 -15.18 -18.94 3.95
N LEU A 102 -14.07 -18.58 4.60
CA LEU A 102 -13.03 -19.49 5.07
C LEU A 102 -12.41 -20.35 3.94
N ASP A 103 -12.22 -19.78 2.75
CA ASP A 103 -11.54 -20.43 1.62
C ASP A 103 -10.03 -20.60 1.89
N PHE A 104 -9.69 -21.66 2.63
CA PHE A 104 -8.31 -22.01 2.94
C PHE A 104 -7.50 -22.47 1.73
N GLU A 105 -8.13 -22.97 0.67
CA GLU A 105 -7.42 -23.49 -0.50
C GLU A 105 -6.87 -22.33 -1.34
N THR A 106 -7.68 -21.30 -1.59
CA THR A 106 -7.21 -20.07 -2.25
C THR A 106 -6.19 -19.32 -1.39
N ALA A 107 -6.39 -19.25 -0.06
CA ALA A 107 -5.45 -18.60 0.85
C ALA A 107 -4.04 -19.22 0.80
N LYS A 108 -3.94 -20.54 0.64
CA LYS A 108 -2.68 -21.27 0.46
C LYS A 108 -2.08 -21.09 -0.94
N ALA A 109 -2.92 -21.07 -1.97
CA ALA A 109 -2.49 -21.01 -3.36
C ALA A 109 -2.00 -19.61 -3.79
N ILE A 110 -2.60 -18.55 -3.22
CA ILE A 110 -2.30 -17.16 -3.60
C ILE A 110 -1.54 -16.46 -2.47
N ASN A 111 -0.36 -15.92 -2.81
CA ASN A 111 0.47 -15.16 -1.89
C ASN A 111 -0.31 -13.98 -1.26
N LEU A 112 -0.09 -13.76 0.04
CA LEU A 112 -0.78 -12.72 0.82
C LEU A 112 -0.67 -11.32 0.19
N ASN A 113 0.49 -10.94 -0.36
CA ASN A 113 0.68 -9.63 -0.97
C ASN A 113 -0.20 -9.41 -2.22
N LYS A 114 -0.67 -10.49 -2.85
CA LYS A 114 -1.65 -10.42 -3.96
C LYS A 114 -3.10 -10.36 -3.47
N ARG A 115 -3.37 -10.89 -2.28
CA ARG A 115 -4.70 -10.91 -1.64
C ARG A 115 -4.99 -9.62 -0.87
N CYS A 116 -3.97 -9.06 -0.22
CA CYS A 116 -4.01 -7.85 0.59
C CYS A 116 -2.85 -6.93 0.18
N PRO A 117 -3.00 -6.14 -0.90
CA PRO A 117 -1.95 -5.24 -1.35
C PRO A 117 -1.72 -4.11 -0.34
N PHE A 118 -0.46 -3.72 -0.15
CA PHE A 118 -0.09 -2.54 0.64
C PHE A 118 -0.21 -1.29 -0.23
N LEU A 119 -0.99 -0.31 0.22
CA LEU A 119 -1.24 0.94 -0.52
C LEU A 119 0.08 1.71 -0.73
N GLU A 120 0.89 1.75 0.32
CA GLU A 120 2.09 2.57 0.44
C GLU A 120 3.38 1.85 0.02
N PHE A 121 3.30 0.63 -0.54
CA PHE A 121 4.50 -0.17 -0.83
C PHE A 121 5.49 0.54 -1.75
N SER A 122 4.99 1.31 -2.72
CA SER A 122 5.80 2.08 -3.66
C SER A 122 6.64 3.17 -2.99
N THR A 123 6.29 3.65 -1.80
CA THR A 123 7.11 4.63 -1.08
C THR A 123 8.32 4.03 -0.39
N PHE A 124 8.31 2.71 -0.13
CA PHE A 124 9.34 2.04 0.66
C PHE A 124 10.39 1.30 -0.17
N VAL A 125 10.24 1.28 -1.50
CA VAL A 125 11.20 0.62 -2.40
C VAL A 125 11.90 1.67 -3.25
N HIS A 126 13.14 2.01 -2.88
CA HIS A 126 13.96 2.94 -3.65
C HIS A 126 14.24 2.37 -5.07
N PRO A 127 14.20 3.19 -6.14
CA PRO A 127 14.48 2.74 -7.51
C PRO A 127 15.83 2.03 -7.67
N ASP A 128 16.89 2.54 -7.03
CA ASP A 128 18.21 1.92 -7.10
C ASP A 128 18.25 0.57 -6.38
N LEU A 129 17.65 0.48 -5.18
CA LEU A 129 17.52 -0.80 -4.47
C LEU A 129 16.74 -1.82 -5.31
N LYS A 130 15.69 -1.38 -6.01
CA LYS A 130 14.95 -2.26 -6.92
C LYS A 130 15.85 -2.75 -8.07
N SER A 131 16.67 -1.88 -8.63
CA SER A 131 17.61 -2.23 -9.71
C SER A 131 18.65 -3.25 -9.22
N GLU A 132 19.23 -3.02 -8.03
CA GLU A 132 20.12 -3.96 -7.34
C GLU A 132 19.44 -5.35 -7.20
N PHE A 133 18.21 -5.39 -6.69
CA PHE A 133 17.48 -6.67 -6.55
C PHE A 133 17.15 -7.33 -7.90
N LEU A 134 16.91 -6.56 -8.96
CA LEU A 134 16.69 -7.13 -10.29
C LEU A 134 17.98 -7.76 -10.84
N GLU A 135 19.11 -7.11 -10.64
CA GLU A 135 20.44 -7.62 -11.04
C GLU A 135 20.81 -8.87 -10.25
N GLU A 136 20.64 -8.86 -8.92
CA GLU A 136 20.89 -10.04 -8.06
C GLU A 136 20.07 -11.27 -8.43
N ASN A 137 18.89 -11.06 -9.03
CA ASN A 137 17.96 -12.12 -9.38
C ASN A 137 17.92 -12.43 -10.89
N ILE A 138 18.83 -11.88 -11.68
CA ILE A 138 18.85 -12.02 -13.15
C ILE A 138 18.91 -13.48 -13.61
N ASP A 139 19.64 -14.32 -12.87
CA ASP A 139 19.84 -15.74 -13.20
C ASP A 139 18.63 -16.62 -12.82
N CYS A 140 17.63 -16.07 -12.14
CA CYS A 140 16.43 -16.79 -11.73
C CYS A 140 15.17 -16.09 -12.29
N PRO A 141 14.64 -16.52 -13.44
CA PRO A 141 13.49 -15.87 -14.08
C PRO A 141 12.26 -15.72 -13.17
N ILE A 142 12.07 -16.67 -12.25
CA ILE A 142 10.97 -16.63 -11.27
C ILE A 142 11.19 -15.50 -10.26
N ARG A 143 12.38 -15.40 -9.66
CA ARG A 143 12.68 -14.35 -8.68
C ARG A 143 12.74 -12.98 -9.33
N TYR A 144 13.36 -12.88 -10.50
CA TYR A 144 13.38 -11.65 -11.30
C TYR A 144 11.96 -11.11 -11.50
N LYS A 145 11.05 -11.98 -11.97
CA LYS A 145 9.66 -11.60 -12.20
C LYS A 145 8.93 -11.16 -10.92
N ILE A 146 9.22 -11.77 -9.77
CA ILE A 146 8.67 -11.33 -8.48
C ILE A 146 9.13 -9.91 -8.14
N VAL A 147 10.43 -9.61 -8.29
CA VAL A 147 10.98 -8.27 -8.03
C VAL A 147 10.46 -7.26 -9.05
N GLU A 148 10.34 -7.64 -10.32
CA GLU A 148 9.79 -6.80 -11.38
C GLU A 148 8.34 -6.41 -11.06
N GLU A 149 7.51 -7.40 -10.72
CA GLU A 149 6.09 -7.24 -10.41
C GLU A 149 5.81 -6.60 -9.04
N SER A 150 6.81 -6.43 -8.17
CA SER A 150 6.69 -5.87 -6.82
C SER A 150 6.24 -4.39 -6.74
N ARG A 151 5.73 -3.79 -7.82
CA ARG A 151 5.12 -2.45 -7.77
C ARG A 151 3.67 -2.54 -7.32
N PHE A 152 3.23 -1.54 -6.55
CA PHE A 152 1.81 -1.22 -6.52
C PHE A 152 1.39 -0.84 -7.95
N LYS A 153 0.62 -1.71 -8.61
CA LYS A 153 -0.01 -1.37 -9.87
C LYS A 153 -1.17 -0.44 -9.52
N VAL A 154 -1.03 0.86 -9.78
CA VAL A 154 -2.21 1.73 -9.89
C VAL A 154 -3.09 1.09 -10.96
N GLY A 155 -4.21 0.52 -10.55
CA GLY A 155 -5.04 -0.31 -11.42
C GLY A 155 -4.69 -1.80 -11.41
N ILE A 156 -4.42 -2.42 -10.25
CA ILE A 156 -4.66 -3.87 -10.10
C ILE A 156 -6.06 -4.14 -10.67
N SER A 157 -6.09 -4.95 -11.73
CA SER A 157 -7.28 -5.44 -12.39
C SER A 157 -8.37 -5.67 -11.34
N ARG A 158 -9.46 -4.91 -11.47
CA ARG A 158 -10.71 -4.91 -10.69
C ARG A 158 -11.44 -6.26 -10.76
N ARG A 159 -10.75 -7.39 -10.58
CA ARG A 159 -11.36 -8.72 -10.56
C ARG A 159 -11.73 -9.01 -9.13
N LYS A 160 -13.02 -8.86 -8.85
CA LYS A 160 -13.69 -9.66 -7.82
C LYS A 160 -13.25 -11.11 -8.05
N TYR A 161 -12.46 -11.68 -7.15
CA TYR A 161 -12.38 -13.14 -7.00
C TYR A 161 -13.64 -13.66 -6.29
N ARG A 162 -14.79 -13.02 -6.52
CA ARG A 162 -16.09 -13.53 -6.09
C ARG A 162 -16.52 -14.50 -7.16
N LEU A 163 -16.21 -15.78 -6.98
CA LEU A 163 -16.94 -16.83 -7.68
C LEU A 163 -18.41 -16.65 -7.30
N SER A 164 -19.22 -16.24 -8.28
CA SER A 164 -20.66 -16.13 -8.13
C SER A 164 -21.25 -17.53 -7.97
N ASN A 165 -21.31 -18.02 -6.74
CA ASN A 165 -22.27 -19.05 -6.37
C ASN A 165 -23.41 -18.35 -5.64
N THR A 166 -24.28 -17.73 -6.45
CA THR A 166 -25.65 -17.46 -6.07
C THR A 166 -26.30 -18.79 -5.73
N ILE A 167 -26.80 -18.93 -4.50
CA ILE A 167 -27.88 -19.88 -4.19
C ILE A 167 -29.20 -19.15 -4.46
#